data_AF-A0A927IPQ4-F1
#
_entry.id   AF-A0A927IPQ4-F1
#
_cell.length_a   1.000
_cell.length_b   1.000
_cell.length_c   1.000
_cell.angle_alpha   90.00
_cell.angle_beta   90.00
_cell.angle_gamma   90.00
#
_symmetry.space_group_name_H-M   'P 1'
#
loop_
_entity.id
_entity.type
_entity.pdbx_description
1 polymer ?
#
loop_
_entity_poly.entity_id
_entity_poly.type
_entity_poly.pdbx_seq_one_letter_code
_entity_poly.pdbx_strand_id
1 'polypeptide(L)'
;MFRALWQRTRVGGSERGTALMAAIAVAIIGMALATVVVSNAISSAASSGRDRARTTDVHSAEGALDVVFSQLEDGTPCAWPTAGSFDALTTPTRSSVKATVAYFDKDNNALTCAGGVVTGTPTVAVVTATSQAAGSATTTARTKRTMQAKVNLTPNMIPGRGAAIFAANNIMTTNSFTLETSLPDTPVDVWVDTGNVDCNSNVKIDGNLIVVNGTTSISNGCRVTQNLWSKKKLTVNAAQSAGLTTVGQDTYVSADATIAGGSKYGRDLIVAGAVSTWAGGPIVGGQYKTGVGTGAIPQYVPTGLPEVNYKPADWTGFANSGDRAAAYKSWVNTAATTQNHSTNWNNTTNEQCDIAGESWRLNGPLIGPSVPTVYDTRFCSTTKFEGNTTIKLNADMVIYANEFYATGNFQVLSGDGQPHKFWIIVPDPDTTPNGVAECKTVGSNKAGNIKFDSGALAIAPITFFGYTPCTLETNNTTTFYGQLYGGSVILRNAMTMRYVPIGIPGVSFPNTNPTASSGYRVDVVYKREIKNP
;
A
#
# COMPACT_ATOMS: atom_id res chain seq x y z
N MET A 1 -92.49 35.34 -45.51
CA MET A 1 -92.69 33.93 -45.08
C MET A 1 -91.73 33.69 -43.92
N PHE A 2 -92.12 33.62 -42.65
CA PHE A 2 -93.42 33.64 -42.00
C PHE A 2 -93.26 34.43 -40.68
N ARG A 3 -94.10 35.44 -40.51
CA ARG A 3 -94.49 36.02 -39.22
C ARG A 3 -95.42 35.01 -38.51
N ALA A 4 -95.60 35.19 -37.20
CA ALA A 4 -96.50 34.48 -36.28
C ALA A 4 -95.87 33.21 -35.67
N LEU A 5 -95.86 32.96 -34.36
CA LEU A 5 -96.77 33.40 -33.31
C LEU A 5 -96.02 33.85 -32.06
N TRP A 6 -96.20 35.11 -31.70
CA TRP A 6 -96.24 35.57 -30.32
C TRP A 6 -97.73 35.56 -29.94
N GLN A 7 -98.18 34.66 -29.06
CA GLN A 7 -99.32 34.93 -28.18
C GLN A 7 -99.53 33.86 -27.10
N ARG A 8 -99.41 34.35 -25.85
CA ARG A 8 -100.24 34.05 -24.68
C ARG A 8 -100.28 32.60 -24.16
N THR A 9 -99.59 32.42 -23.03
CA THR A 9 -100.24 31.99 -21.78
C THR A 9 -99.66 32.76 -20.59
N ARG A 10 -100.40 33.79 -20.14
CA ARG A 10 -100.42 34.24 -18.74
C ARG A 10 -101.75 33.76 -18.18
N VAL A 11 -101.72 33.01 -17.07
CA VAL A 11 -102.60 33.06 -15.88
C VAL A 11 -102.59 31.69 -15.17
N GLY A 12 -102.37 31.72 -13.85
CA GLY A 12 -102.38 30.59 -12.90
C GLY A 12 -100.95 30.13 -12.55
N GLY A 13 -100.27 30.61 -11.51
CA GLY A 13 -100.68 30.55 -10.11
C GLY A 13 -100.17 29.24 -9.49
N SER A 14 -99.02 29.29 -8.78
CA SER A 14 -98.48 28.27 -7.84
C SER A 14 -97.34 27.28 -8.21
N GLU A 15 -96.59 27.41 -9.32
CA GLU A 15 -95.40 26.53 -9.58
C GLU A 15 -94.02 27.20 -9.46
N ARG A 16 -93.94 28.44 -8.94
CA ARG A 16 -92.64 29.09 -8.69
C ARG A 16 -91.82 28.39 -7.60
N GLY A 17 -92.46 27.62 -6.72
CA GLY A 17 -91.79 26.85 -5.68
C GLY A 17 -91.15 25.55 -6.19
N THR A 18 -91.81 24.81 -7.09
CA THR A 18 -91.32 23.52 -7.61
C THR A 18 -90.14 23.71 -8.56
N ALA A 19 -90.16 24.74 -9.41
CA ALA A 19 -89.04 25.08 -10.29
C ALA A 19 -87.78 25.53 -9.52
N LEU A 20 -87.96 26.27 -8.41
CA LEU A 20 -86.84 26.68 -7.54
C LEU A 20 -86.24 25.46 -6.82
N MET A 21 -87.09 24.57 -6.30
CA MET A 21 -86.63 23.33 -5.65
C MET A 21 -85.89 22.39 -6.62
N ALA A 22 -86.37 22.26 -7.86
CA ALA A 22 -85.68 21.48 -8.90
C ALA A 22 -84.31 22.08 -9.25
N ALA A 23 -84.22 23.42 -9.37
CA ALA A 23 -82.94 24.10 -9.64
C ALA A 23 -81.95 23.94 -8.48
N ILE A 24 -82.41 24.03 -7.23
CA ILE A 24 -81.58 23.82 -6.04
C ILE A 24 -81.11 22.35 -5.96
N ALA A 25 -81.98 21.37 -6.24
CA ALA A 25 -81.61 19.96 -6.24
C ALA A 25 -80.52 19.65 -7.27
N VAL A 26 -80.63 20.19 -8.50
CA VAL A 26 -79.60 20.04 -9.53
C VAL A 26 -78.29 20.72 -9.12
N ALA A 27 -78.35 21.90 -8.50
CA ALA A 27 -77.16 22.59 -8.00
C ALA A 27 -76.44 21.81 -6.89
N ILE A 28 -77.18 21.20 -5.96
CA ILE A 28 -76.61 20.37 -4.88
C ILE A 28 -75.94 19.13 -5.46
N ILE A 29 -76.58 18.45 -6.42
CA ILE A 29 -76.00 17.29 -7.10
C ILE A 29 -74.73 17.69 -7.87
N GLY A 30 -74.75 18.83 -8.56
CA GLY A 30 -73.59 19.38 -9.25
C GLY A 30 -72.42 19.68 -8.30
N MET A 31 -72.70 20.28 -7.14
CA MET A 31 -71.68 20.53 -6.10
C MET A 31 -71.13 19.23 -5.51
N ALA A 32 -71.98 18.23 -5.24
CA ALA A 32 -71.55 16.94 -4.72
C ALA A 32 -70.67 16.17 -5.73
N LEU A 33 -70.98 16.23 -7.02
CA LEU A 33 -70.14 15.64 -8.07
C LEU A 33 -68.80 16.36 -8.18
N ALA A 34 -68.80 17.70 -8.10
CA ALA A 34 -67.57 18.49 -8.15
C ALA A 34 -66.63 18.18 -6.97
N THR A 35 -67.16 18.02 -5.75
CA THR A 35 -66.33 17.70 -4.57
C THR A 35 -65.72 16.30 -4.68
N VAL A 36 -66.46 15.31 -5.19
CA VAL A 36 -65.93 13.96 -5.42
C VAL A 36 -64.80 13.98 -6.46
N VAL A 37 -64.97 14.68 -7.58
CA VAL A 37 -63.93 14.78 -8.62
C VAL A 37 -62.67 15.46 -8.07
N VAL A 38 -62.82 16.56 -7.32
CA VAL A 38 -61.68 17.25 -6.70
C VAL A 38 -60.99 16.36 -5.66
N SER A 39 -61.75 15.65 -4.82
CA SER A 39 -61.18 14.72 -3.83
C SER A 39 -60.40 13.59 -4.50
N ASN A 40 -60.94 13.01 -5.58
CA ASN A 40 -60.29 11.95 -6.33
C ASN A 40 -59.02 12.45 -7.04
N ALA A 41 -59.06 13.67 -7.59
CA ALA A 41 -57.89 14.33 -8.18
C ALA A 41 -56.78 14.58 -7.15
N ILE A 42 -57.12 15.06 -5.95
CA ILE A 42 -56.17 15.28 -4.84
C ILE A 42 -55.54 13.95 -4.40
N SER A 43 -56.36 12.89 -4.24
CA SER A 43 -55.86 11.56 -3.85
C SER A 43 -54.91 10.98 -4.90
N SER A 44 -55.26 11.07 -6.18
CA SER A 44 -54.41 10.63 -7.29
C SER A 44 -53.10 11.42 -7.35
N ALA A 45 -53.15 12.74 -7.21
CA ALA A 45 -51.97 13.60 -7.18
C ALA A 45 -51.07 13.29 -5.98
N ALA A 46 -51.66 13.03 -4.80
CA ALA A 46 -50.93 12.66 -3.60
C ALA A 46 -50.28 11.28 -3.72
N SER A 47 -50.96 10.29 -4.34
CA SER A 47 -50.37 8.98 -4.60
C SER A 47 -49.20 9.07 -5.57
N SER A 48 -49.40 9.77 -6.70
CA SER A 48 -48.36 10.01 -7.70
C SER A 48 -47.15 10.74 -7.10
N GLY A 49 -47.37 11.74 -6.24
CA GLY A 49 -46.32 12.44 -5.52
C GLY A 49 -45.51 11.51 -4.60
N ARG A 50 -46.16 10.58 -3.90
CA ARG A 50 -45.49 9.59 -3.05
C ARG A 50 -44.69 8.58 -3.85
N ASP A 51 -45.22 8.10 -4.97
CA ASP A 51 -44.52 7.13 -5.83
C ASP A 51 -43.31 7.76 -6.52
N ARG A 52 -43.42 9.03 -6.93
CA ARG A 52 -42.29 9.82 -7.41
C ARG A 52 -41.22 9.98 -6.32
N ALA A 53 -41.61 10.40 -5.11
CA ALA A 53 -40.66 10.56 -4.00
C ALA A 53 -39.93 9.25 -3.67
N ARG A 54 -40.66 8.12 -3.65
CA ARG A 54 -40.06 6.80 -3.43
C ARG A 54 -39.04 6.43 -4.50
N THR A 55 -39.37 6.65 -5.77
CA THR A 55 -38.46 6.33 -6.89
C THR A 55 -37.21 7.20 -6.83
N THR A 56 -37.37 8.50 -6.57
CA THR A 56 -36.25 9.42 -6.39
C THR A 56 -35.36 9.00 -5.22
N ASP A 57 -35.95 8.60 -4.09
CA ASP A 57 -35.18 8.19 -2.91
C ASP A 57 -34.39 6.90 -3.16
N VAL A 58 -34.98 5.92 -3.86
CA VAL A 58 -34.27 4.68 -4.24
C VAL A 58 -33.10 5.00 -5.17
N HIS A 59 -33.34 5.73 -6.26
CA HIS A 59 -32.28 6.07 -7.22
C HIS A 59 -31.17 6.92 -6.59
N SER A 60 -31.52 7.82 -5.66
CA SER A 60 -30.53 8.64 -4.94
C SER A 60 -29.67 7.78 -4.01
N ALA A 61 -30.27 6.84 -3.28
CA ALA A 61 -29.54 5.89 -2.46
C ALA A 61 -28.66 4.95 -3.29
N GLU A 62 -29.13 4.50 -4.45
CA GLU A 62 -28.31 3.70 -5.38
C GLU A 62 -27.14 4.49 -5.96
N GLY A 63 -27.36 5.73 -6.40
CA GLY A 63 -26.28 6.58 -6.89
C GLY A 63 -25.23 6.85 -5.82
N ALA A 64 -25.64 6.98 -4.55
CA ALA A 64 -24.70 7.09 -3.43
C ALA A 64 -23.87 5.81 -3.22
N LEU A 65 -24.45 4.62 -3.42
CA LEU A 65 -23.68 3.36 -3.39
C LEU A 65 -22.61 3.35 -4.48
N ASP A 66 -22.99 3.74 -5.70
CA ASP A 66 -22.09 3.69 -6.86
C ASP A 66 -20.93 4.69 -6.70
N VAL A 67 -21.20 5.88 -6.13
CA VAL A 67 -20.13 6.83 -5.77
C VAL A 67 -19.21 6.26 -4.70
N VAL A 68 -19.75 5.58 -3.68
CA VAL A 68 -18.92 4.94 -2.65
C VAL A 68 -18.07 3.81 -3.25
N PHE A 69 -18.57 3.04 -4.23
CA PHE A 69 -17.78 2.03 -4.91
C PHE A 69 -16.61 2.65 -5.67
N SER A 70 -16.84 3.73 -6.41
CA SER A 70 -15.75 4.48 -7.05
C SER A 70 -14.74 5.01 -6.02
N GLN A 71 -15.19 5.47 -4.85
CA GLN A 71 -14.27 5.89 -3.79
C GLN A 71 -13.53 4.73 -3.12
N LEU A 72 -14.12 3.52 -3.10
CA LEU A 72 -13.44 2.30 -2.64
C LEU A 72 -12.37 1.84 -3.64
N GLU A 73 -12.53 2.16 -4.91
CA GLU A 73 -11.48 1.94 -5.93
C GLU A 73 -10.30 2.91 -5.80
N ASP A 74 -10.41 3.96 -4.99
CA ASP A 74 -9.33 4.93 -4.76
C ASP A 74 -8.89 5.01 -3.29
N GLY A 75 -9.62 4.44 -2.33
CA GLY A 75 -9.30 4.51 -0.90
C GLY A 75 -10.30 3.80 0.01
N THR A 76 -10.32 4.18 1.30
CA THR A 76 -11.21 3.58 2.31
C THR A 76 -12.13 4.61 2.98
N PRO A 77 -13.13 5.17 2.27
CA PRO A 77 -14.06 6.12 2.88
C PRO A 77 -14.85 5.46 4.03
N CYS A 78 -15.00 6.15 5.17
CA CYS A 78 -15.87 5.68 6.25
C CYS A 78 -17.33 6.10 6.03
N ALA A 79 -17.54 7.24 5.37
CA ALA A 79 -18.84 7.81 5.10
C ALA A 79 -18.80 8.69 3.85
N TRP A 80 -19.95 8.84 3.20
CA TRP A 80 -20.12 9.70 2.05
C TRP A 80 -21.47 10.45 2.10
N PRO A 81 -21.49 11.76 1.84
CA PRO A 81 -20.33 12.65 1.79
C PRO A 81 -19.66 12.76 3.16
N THR A 82 -18.36 13.06 3.17
CA THR A 82 -17.60 13.28 4.42
C THR A 82 -18.21 14.39 5.28
N ALA A 83 -18.87 15.37 4.64
CA ALA A 83 -19.52 16.51 5.29
C ALA A 83 -20.98 16.28 5.71
N GLY A 84 -21.48 15.04 5.68
CA GLY A 84 -22.83 14.69 6.19
C GLY A 84 -23.75 14.10 5.13
N SER A 85 -24.54 14.94 4.46
CA SER A 85 -25.53 14.50 3.45
C SER A 85 -25.44 15.30 2.17
N PHE A 86 -25.64 14.64 1.04
CA PHE A 86 -25.77 15.27 -0.28
C PHE A 86 -27.24 15.43 -0.64
N ASP A 87 -27.62 16.55 -1.24
CA ASP A 87 -28.98 16.73 -1.74
C ASP A 87 -29.03 16.35 -3.23
N ALA A 88 -29.66 15.22 -3.51
CA ALA A 88 -30.07 14.86 -4.86
C ALA A 88 -31.25 15.74 -5.28
N LEU A 89 -30.99 16.60 -6.29
CA LEU A 89 -31.94 17.52 -6.93
C LEU A 89 -32.40 18.71 -6.06
N THR A 90 -32.71 19.84 -6.70
CA THR A 90 -33.12 21.07 -6.01
C THR A 90 -34.64 21.33 -6.07
N THR A 91 -35.34 20.84 -7.10
CA THR A 91 -36.81 20.92 -7.28
C THR A 91 -37.30 19.85 -8.27
N PRO A 92 -38.58 19.41 -8.24
CA PRO A 92 -39.64 19.67 -7.25
C PRO A 92 -39.62 18.70 -6.04
N THR A 93 -38.72 17.70 -6.03
CA THR A 93 -38.53 16.77 -4.92
C THR A 93 -37.04 16.69 -4.62
N ARG A 94 -36.60 17.38 -3.57
CA ARG A 94 -35.24 17.30 -3.05
C ARG A 94 -35.12 16.04 -2.20
N SER A 95 -34.05 15.28 -2.34
CA SER A 95 -33.79 14.13 -1.47
C SER A 95 -32.39 14.22 -0.86
N SER A 96 -32.30 14.12 0.45
CA SER A 96 -31.05 14.11 1.20
C SER A 96 -30.55 12.68 1.32
N VAL A 97 -29.34 12.41 0.83
CA VAL A 97 -28.70 11.09 0.83
C VAL A 97 -27.40 11.09 1.63
N LYS A 98 -27.16 10.01 2.36
CA LYS A 98 -25.90 9.73 3.05
C LYS A 98 -25.58 8.25 2.98
N ALA A 99 -24.31 7.88 2.97
CA ALA A 99 -23.83 6.51 2.99
C ALA A 99 -22.75 6.31 4.07
N THR A 100 -22.71 5.12 4.65
CA THR A 100 -21.71 4.69 5.62
C THR A 100 -21.12 3.35 5.21
N VAL A 101 -19.84 3.14 5.48
CA VAL A 101 -19.12 1.91 5.13
C VAL A 101 -18.64 1.22 6.40
N ALA A 102 -18.97 -0.07 6.53
CA ALA A 102 -18.41 -0.96 7.55
C ALA A 102 -17.45 -1.94 6.89
N TYR A 103 -16.26 -2.11 7.46
CA TYR A 103 -15.20 -2.97 6.92
C TYR A 103 -15.02 -4.22 7.78
N PHE A 104 -14.64 -5.33 7.14
CA PHE A 104 -14.41 -6.61 7.82
C PHE A 104 -13.13 -7.28 7.30
N ASP A 105 -12.41 -7.97 8.17
CA ASP A 105 -11.23 -8.78 7.83
C ASP A 105 -11.61 -10.15 7.22
N LYS A 106 -10.61 -10.96 6.90
CA LYS A 106 -10.80 -12.31 6.31
C LYS A 106 -11.58 -13.28 7.22
N ASP A 107 -11.54 -13.03 8.53
CA ASP A 107 -12.19 -13.83 9.56
C ASP A 107 -13.54 -13.24 9.97
N ASN A 108 -14.00 -12.21 9.23
CA ASN A 108 -15.27 -11.50 9.41
C ASN A 108 -15.35 -10.69 10.73
N ASN A 109 -14.21 -10.28 11.29
CA ASN A 109 -14.18 -9.31 12.39
C ASN A 109 -14.34 -7.89 11.86
N ALA A 110 -15.11 -7.07 12.57
CA ALA A 110 -15.33 -5.68 12.20
C ALA A 110 -14.06 -4.84 12.41
N LEU A 111 -13.67 -4.09 11.39
CA LEU A 111 -12.55 -3.15 11.43
C LEU A 111 -13.06 -1.73 11.73
N THR A 112 -12.32 -1.01 12.57
CA THR A 112 -12.63 0.39 12.89
C THR A 112 -12.22 1.31 11.75
N CYS A 113 -13.17 2.15 11.31
CA CYS A 113 -12.93 3.21 10.32
C CYS A 113 -13.07 4.57 11.01
N ALA A 114 -11.97 5.33 11.09
CA ALA A 114 -11.96 6.67 11.68
C ALA A 114 -11.18 7.63 10.77
N GLY A 115 -11.75 8.80 10.49
CA GLY A 115 -11.07 9.83 9.68
C GLY A 115 -10.72 9.41 8.24
N GLY A 116 -11.42 8.42 7.67
CA GLY A 116 -11.11 7.88 6.33
C GLY A 116 -9.99 6.85 6.33
N VAL A 117 -9.55 6.38 7.50
CA VAL A 117 -8.53 5.35 7.66
C VAL A 117 -9.15 4.13 8.33
N VAL A 118 -8.96 2.95 7.73
CA VAL A 118 -9.34 1.66 8.30
C VAL A 118 -8.11 1.04 8.95
N THR A 119 -8.20 0.71 10.23
CA THR A 119 -7.14 -0.04 10.92
C THR A 119 -7.33 -1.53 10.67
N GLY A 120 -6.44 -2.11 9.86
CA GLY A 120 -6.46 -3.52 9.45
C GLY A 120 -6.51 -3.67 7.94
N THR A 121 -6.53 -4.91 7.45
CA THR A 121 -6.64 -5.20 6.02
C THR A 121 -8.08 -5.65 5.70
N PRO A 122 -8.93 -4.76 5.16
CA PRO A 122 -10.30 -5.13 4.85
C PRO A 122 -10.33 -6.08 3.64
N THR A 123 -11.12 -7.13 3.76
CA THR A 123 -11.42 -8.06 2.64
C THR A 123 -12.87 -7.96 2.19
N VAL A 124 -13.71 -7.34 3.02
CA VAL A 124 -15.14 -7.16 2.78
C VAL A 124 -15.54 -5.77 3.25
N ALA A 125 -16.43 -5.12 2.50
CA ALA A 125 -17.12 -3.92 2.96
C ALA A 125 -18.64 -4.05 2.80
N VAL A 126 -19.37 -3.46 3.75
CA VAL A 126 -20.82 -3.31 3.70
C VAL A 126 -21.13 -1.82 3.64
N VAL A 127 -21.64 -1.38 2.49
CA VAL A 127 -22.04 0.01 2.25
C VAL A 127 -23.53 0.13 2.48
N THR A 128 -23.94 1.08 3.32
CA THR A 128 -25.35 1.36 3.61
C THR A 128 -25.66 2.81 3.25
N ALA A 129 -26.44 3.02 2.20
CA ALA A 129 -26.89 4.33 1.74
C ALA A 129 -28.35 4.57 2.13
N THR A 130 -28.63 5.71 2.74
CA THR A 130 -29.98 6.13 3.15
C THR A 130 -30.32 7.43 2.48
N SER A 131 -31.47 7.46 1.81
CA SER A 131 -32.04 8.63 1.17
C SER A 131 -33.39 8.97 1.81
N GLN A 132 -33.63 10.27 1.97
CA GLN A 132 -34.84 10.80 2.57
C GLN A 132 -35.27 12.07 1.85
N ALA A 133 -36.53 12.13 1.42
CA ALA A 133 -37.13 13.34 0.86
C ALA A 133 -36.96 14.54 1.81
N ALA A 134 -36.26 15.57 1.35
CA ALA A 134 -35.98 16.81 2.05
C ALA A 134 -37.05 17.86 1.74
N GLY A 135 -37.61 18.49 2.77
CA GLY A 135 -38.58 19.56 2.62
C GLY A 135 -40.01 19.08 2.32
N SER A 136 -40.73 18.66 3.35
CA SER A 136 -42.14 19.02 3.51
C SER A 136 -42.50 18.97 5.00
N ALA A 137 -43.04 20.07 5.53
CA ALA A 137 -43.47 20.21 6.91
C ALA A 137 -44.81 19.51 7.19
N THR A 138 -45.42 18.89 6.17
CA THR A 138 -46.59 18.03 6.36
C THR A 138 -46.13 16.63 6.78
N THR A 139 -46.49 16.27 8.00
CA THR A 139 -45.97 15.15 8.81
C THR A 139 -46.29 13.74 8.29
N THR A 140 -46.93 13.59 7.14
CA THR A 140 -47.55 12.32 6.72
C THR A 140 -46.88 11.56 5.57
N ALA A 141 -45.75 12.03 5.01
CA ALA A 141 -45.04 11.25 3.97
C ALA A 141 -43.55 11.59 3.81
N ARG A 142 -42.75 11.61 4.89
CA ARG A 142 -41.29 11.50 4.70
C ARG A 142 -40.96 10.06 4.36
N THR A 143 -40.84 9.75 3.08
CA THR A 143 -40.32 8.46 2.61
C THR A 143 -38.83 8.41 2.92
N LYS A 144 -38.41 7.33 3.58
CA LYS A 144 -37.01 7.01 3.84
C LYS A 144 -36.75 5.68 3.16
N ARG A 145 -35.70 5.63 2.35
CA ARG A 145 -35.28 4.43 1.63
C ARG A 145 -33.82 4.16 1.95
N THR A 146 -33.51 2.90 2.21
CA THR A 146 -32.15 2.49 2.53
C THR A 146 -31.74 1.34 1.63
N MET A 147 -30.64 1.55 0.91
CA MET A 147 -29.99 0.56 0.07
C MET A 147 -28.73 0.06 0.77
N GLN A 148 -28.50 -1.24 0.74
CA GLN A 148 -27.31 -1.86 1.29
C GLN A 148 -26.66 -2.73 0.23
N ALA A 149 -25.34 -2.65 0.13
CA ALA A 149 -24.54 -3.53 -0.68
C ALA A 149 -23.40 -4.15 0.13
N LYS A 150 -23.11 -5.41 -0.15
CA LYS A 150 -21.90 -6.08 0.33
C LYS A 150 -20.97 -6.26 -0.85
N VAL A 151 -19.72 -5.89 -0.67
CA VAL A 151 -18.67 -6.00 -1.68
C VAL A 151 -17.49 -6.76 -1.11
N ASN A 152 -16.89 -7.60 -1.93
CA ASN A 152 -15.58 -8.18 -1.66
C ASN A 152 -14.53 -7.19 -2.14
N LEU A 153 -13.56 -6.94 -1.28
CA LEU A 153 -12.46 -6.03 -1.53
C LEU A 153 -11.22 -6.87 -1.80
N THR A 154 -10.80 -6.90 -3.06
CA THR A 154 -9.47 -7.39 -3.41
C THR A 154 -8.58 -6.16 -3.54
N PRO A 155 -7.61 -5.94 -2.64
CA PRO A 155 -6.74 -4.78 -2.80
C PRO A 155 -6.05 -4.89 -4.17
N ASN A 156 -5.94 -3.79 -4.92
CA ASN A 156 -5.31 -3.77 -6.27
C ASN A 156 -3.79 -4.05 -6.23
N MET A 157 -3.28 -4.61 -5.12
CA MET A 157 -1.89 -4.98 -4.92
C MET A 157 -1.68 -6.46 -5.26
N ILE A 158 -0.51 -6.75 -5.83
CA ILE A 158 0.01 -8.11 -5.91
C ILE A 158 0.76 -8.37 -4.60
N PRO A 159 0.29 -9.27 -3.71
CA PRO A 159 1.07 -9.67 -2.54
C PRO A 159 2.42 -10.25 -2.97
N GLY A 160 3.51 -9.81 -2.32
CA GLY A 160 4.87 -10.32 -2.56
C GLY A 160 5.83 -9.41 -3.33
N ARG A 161 5.42 -8.20 -3.74
CA ARG A 161 6.32 -7.20 -4.36
C ARG A 161 6.73 -6.11 -3.38
N GLY A 162 7.36 -6.51 -2.28
CA GLY A 162 7.88 -5.58 -1.28
C GLY A 162 8.97 -4.65 -1.85
N ALA A 163 9.37 -3.65 -1.08
CA ALA A 163 10.44 -2.71 -1.43
C ALA A 163 11.74 -3.43 -1.87
N ALA A 164 12.47 -2.83 -2.80
CA ALA A 164 13.81 -3.28 -3.14
C ALA A 164 14.74 -3.17 -1.95
N ILE A 165 14.65 -2.04 -1.25
CA ILE A 165 15.33 -1.80 0.02
C ILE A 165 14.28 -1.39 1.04
N PHE A 166 14.20 -2.13 2.13
CA PHE A 166 13.41 -1.75 3.30
C PHE A 166 14.34 -1.45 4.46
N ALA A 167 14.20 -0.26 5.03
CA ALA A 167 14.88 0.13 6.26
C ALA A 167 13.87 0.53 7.33
N ALA A 168 13.93 -0.09 8.50
CA ALA A 168 13.06 0.26 9.61
C ALA A 168 13.37 1.64 10.21
N ASN A 169 14.65 2.03 10.26
CA ASN A 169 15.15 3.17 11.03
C ASN A 169 15.95 4.22 10.24
N ASN A 170 16.81 3.83 9.30
CA ASN A 170 17.53 4.80 8.47
C ASN A 170 18.14 4.13 7.24
N ILE A 171 18.34 4.95 6.21
CA ILE A 171 19.18 4.61 5.07
C ILE A 171 20.31 5.64 4.97
N MET A 172 21.53 5.14 4.91
CA MET A 172 22.71 5.93 4.59
C MET A 172 23.35 5.38 3.32
N THR A 173 23.57 6.26 2.34
CA THR A 173 24.29 5.91 1.12
C THR A 173 25.56 6.76 1.01
N THR A 174 26.70 6.14 0.70
CA THR A 174 27.97 6.83 0.46
C THR A 174 28.68 6.24 -0.77
N ASN A 175 29.40 7.08 -1.52
CA ASN A 175 30.25 6.67 -2.65
C ASN A 175 29.52 5.95 -3.81
N SER A 176 28.59 6.61 -4.50
CA SER A 176 27.95 6.18 -5.78
C SER A 176 27.16 4.86 -5.73
N PHE A 177 25.92 4.91 -5.29
CA PHE A 177 25.00 3.76 -5.33
C PHE A 177 24.05 3.85 -6.53
N THR A 178 23.84 2.77 -7.28
CA THR A 178 22.82 2.73 -8.34
C THR A 178 21.82 1.62 -8.05
N LEU A 179 20.54 1.96 -7.98
CA LEU A 179 19.44 1.02 -7.87
C LEU A 179 18.64 1.04 -9.18
N GLU A 180 18.56 -0.11 -9.83
CA GLU A 180 17.85 -0.30 -11.11
C GLU A 180 16.89 -1.50 -11.01
N THR A 181 15.93 -1.58 -11.93
CA THR A 181 15.11 -2.79 -12.09
C THR A 181 15.74 -3.71 -13.12
N SER A 182 15.67 -5.02 -12.88
CA SER A 182 15.95 -6.02 -13.92
C SER A 182 14.70 -6.35 -14.76
N LEU A 183 13.52 -5.92 -14.30
CA LEU A 183 12.22 -6.21 -14.89
C LEU A 183 11.60 -4.94 -15.48
N PRO A 184 11.09 -4.96 -16.73
CA PRO A 184 10.32 -3.84 -17.26
C PRO A 184 9.08 -3.59 -16.38
N ASP A 185 8.75 -2.31 -16.18
CA ASP A 185 7.53 -1.84 -15.48
C ASP A 185 7.37 -2.28 -14.01
N THR A 186 8.44 -2.72 -13.35
CA THR A 186 8.39 -3.04 -11.92
C THR A 186 8.96 -1.86 -11.12
N PRO A 187 8.16 -1.20 -10.26
CA PRO A 187 8.64 -0.07 -9.46
C PRO A 187 9.70 -0.56 -8.47
N VAL A 188 10.83 0.15 -8.42
CA VAL A 188 11.96 -0.17 -7.55
C VAL A 188 11.93 0.68 -6.29
N ASP A 189 11.07 0.30 -5.37
CA ASP A 189 10.78 1.17 -4.25
C ASP A 189 11.82 1.03 -3.14
N VAL A 190 12.25 2.17 -2.61
CA VAL A 190 13.03 2.27 -1.39
C VAL A 190 12.10 2.76 -0.29
N TRP A 191 11.90 1.91 0.72
CA TRP A 191 11.03 2.20 1.86
C TRP A 191 11.84 2.47 3.11
N VAL A 192 11.57 3.60 3.75
CA VAL A 192 12.11 3.95 5.07
C VAL A 192 10.95 4.20 6.01
N ASP A 193 10.78 3.26 6.93
CA ASP A 193 9.60 3.20 7.80
C ASP A 193 9.63 4.30 8.85
N THR A 194 10.74 4.38 9.58
CA THR A 194 11.05 5.47 10.50
C THR A 194 12.47 5.96 10.27
N GLY A 195 12.71 7.23 10.61
CA GLY A 195 14.01 7.89 10.56
C GLY A 195 14.48 8.31 9.18
N ASN A 196 15.74 8.73 9.10
CA ASN A 196 16.16 9.69 8.07
C ASN A 196 16.86 9.01 6.89
N VAL A 197 16.70 9.61 5.71
CA VAL A 197 17.46 9.28 4.50
C VAL A 197 18.51 10.35 4.28
N ASP A 198 19.77 9.95 4.32
CA ASP A 198 20.88 10.80 3.87
C ASP A 198 21.44 10.26 2.55
N CYS A 199 20.98 10.88 1.46
CA CYS A 199 21.41 10.53 0.13
C CYS A 199 22.55 11.44 -0.31
N ASN A 200 23.76 10.91 -0.13
CA ASN A 200 25.01 11.59 -0.43
C ASN A 200 25.82 10.77 -1.45
N SER A 201 26.47 11.46 -2.39
CA SER A 201 27.47 10.91 -3.33
C SER A 201 26.91 10.13 -4.53
N ASN A 202 26.43 10.83 -5.56
CA ASN A 202 26.11 10.34 -6.91
C ASN A 202 25.19 9.12 -6.94
N VAL A 203 24.24 9.06 -6.01
CA VAL A 203 23.30 7.96 -5.90
C VAL A 203 22.18 8.09 -6.93
N LYS A 204 21.85 7.01 -7.64
CA LYS A 204 20.69 6.96 -8.56
C LYS A 204 19.70 5.91 -8.04
N ILE A 205 18.48 6.34 -7.77
CA ILE A 205 17.35 5.46 -7.41
C ILE A 205 16.39 5.42 -8.58
N ASP A 206 16.34 4.31 -9.33
CA ASP A 206 15.37 4.10 -10.42
C ASP A 206 14.01 3.60 -9.96
N GLY A 207 13.44 4.27 -8.97
CA GLY A 207 12.14 3.94 -8.43
C GLY A 207 11.71 4.99 -7.42
N ASN A 208 10.71 4.66 -6.60
CA ASN A 208 10.21 5.61 -5.62
C ASN A 208 11.07 5.63 -4.37
N LEU A 209 11.23 6.80 -3.76
CA LEU A 209 11.79 6.95 -2.43
C LEU A 209 10.68 7.33 -1.47
N ILE A 210 10.32 6.43 -0.55
CA ILE A 210 9.21 6.59 0.38
C ILE A 210 9.77 6.67 1.81
N VAL A 211 9.71 7.85 2.41
CA VAL A 211 10.14 8.10 3.80
C VAL A 211 8.91 8.40 4.65
N VAL A 212 8.42 7.35 5.31
CA VAL A 212 7.10 7.32 5.97
C VAL A 212 7.09 8.12 7.26
N ASN A 213 8.17 8.08 8.04
CA ASN A 213 8.30 8.87 9.26
C ASN A 213 9.73 9.36 9.49
N GLY A 214 10.17 10.30 8.65
CA GLY A 214 11.52 10.85 8.74
C GLY A 214 11.78 12.03 7.83
N THR A 215 13.03 12.48 7.82
CA THR A 215 13.51 13.52 6.90
C THR A 215 14.26 12.91 5.72
N THR A 216 14.30 13.64 4.61
CA THR A 216 15.08 13.28 3.42
C THR A 216 16.10 14.38 3.14
N SER A 217 17.38 14.04 3.04
CA SER A 217 18.46 14.93 2.64
C SER A 217 19.06 14.44 1.33
N ILE A 218 19.10 15.30 0.31
CA ILE A 218 19.70 15.02 -0.99
C ILE A 218 20.89 15.95 -1.19
N SER A 219 22.05 15.37 -1.52
CA SER A 219 23.29 16.10 -1.78
C SER A 219 24.15 15.41 -2.84
N ASN A 220 25.16 16.13 -3.33
CA ASN A 220 26.30 15.57 -4.08
C ASN A 220 25.92 14.63 -5.22
N GLY A 221 24.97 15.01 -6.08
CA GLY A 221 24.61 14.22 -7.27
C GLY A 221 23.58 13.11 -7.04
N CYS A 222 23.00 13.00 -5.84
CA CYS A 222 21.92 12.02 -5.59
C CYS A 222 20.63 12.41 -6.34
N ARG A 223 20.00 11.44 -7.01
CA ARG A 223 18.74 11.61 -7.76
C ARG A 223 17.79 10.42 -7.59
N VAL A 224 16.50 10.74 -7.64
CA VAL A 224 15.38 9.78 -7.66
C VAL A 224 14.67 9.94 -8.99
N THR A 225 14.52 8.88 -9.79
CA THR A 225 13.94 9.04 -11.14
C THR A 225 12.41 8.93 -11.16
N GLN A 226 11.80 8.36 -10.12
CA GLN A 226 10.33 8.34 -9.95
C GLN A 226 9.90 9.35 -8.89
N ASN A 227 8.97 8.96 -8.00
CA ASN A 227 8.40 9.85 -6.99
C ASN A 227 9.22 9.87 -5.70
N LEU A 228 9.14 10.98 -4.99
CA LEU A 228 9.72 11.15 -3.66
C LEU A 228 8.64 11.54 -2.65
N TRP A 229 8.59 10.81 -1.54
CA TRP A 229 7.74 11.14 -0.39
C TRP A 229 8.60 11.35 0.85
N SER A 230 8.43 12.49 1.51
CA SER A 230 9.04 12.80 2.81
C SER A 230 7.99 13.28 3.79
N LYS A 231 7.81 12.55 4.90
CA LYS A 231 6.81 12.91 5.92
C LYS A 231 7.19 14.16 6.70
N LYS A 232 8.45 14.29 7.11
CA LYS A 232 8.94 15.46 7.84
C LYS A 232 9.53 16.43 6.82
N LYS A 233 10.82 16.73 6.94
CA LYS A 233 11.51 17.73 6.14
C LYS A 233 12.13 17.13 4.88
N LEU A 234 12.10 17.86 3.77
CA LEU A 234 12.96 17.63 2.61
C LEU A 234 14.07 18.69 2.57
N THR A 235 15.33 18.28 2.47
CA THR A 235 16.47 19.17 2.28
C THR A 235 17.23 18.78 1.00
N VAL A 236 17.36 19.70 0.06
CA VAL A 236 18.17 19.54 -1.15
C VAL A 236 19.31 20.54 -1.11
N ASN A 237 20.54 20.06 -0.95
CA ASN A 237 21.70 20.90 -0.67
C ASN A 237 22.32 21.52 -1.93
N ALA A 238 22.15 20.90 -3.09
CA ALA A 238 22.65 21.41 -4.35
C ALA A 238 21.75 20.96 -5.52
N ALA A 239 21.66 21.79 -6.55
CA ALA A 239 21.07 21.38 -7.82
C ALA A 239 21.95 20.33 -8.50
N GLN A 240 21.33 19.44 -9.27
CA GLN A 240 22.06 18.41 -10.02
C GLN A 240 22.87 19.04 -11.16
N SER A 241 24.09 18.55 -11.36
CA SER A 241 24.94 18.94 -12.49
C SER A 241 24.40 18.39 -13.81
N ALA A 242 24.88 18.92 -14.94
CA ALA A 242 24.50 18.51 -16.29
C ALA A 242 22.98 18.61 -16.61
N GLY A 243 22.25 19.41 -15.84
CA GLY A 243 20.83 19.67 -16.09
C GLY A 243 19.89 18.50 -15.73
N LEU A 244 20.38 17.52 -14.98
CA LEU A 244 19.59 16.38 -14.49
C LEU A 244 18.50 16.80 -13.51
N THR A 245 17.48 15.95 -13.35
CA THR A 245 16.43 16.12 -12.35
C THR A 245 16.88 15.60 -10.98
N THR A 246 16.54 16.34 -9.92
CA THR A 246 16.67 15.87 -8.53
C THR A 246 15.64 14.77 -8.28
N VAL A 247 14.39 15.01 -8.71
CA VAL A 247 13.30 14.04 -8.70
C VAL A 247 12.66 14.01 -10.09
N GLY A 248 12.53 12.82 -10.68
CA GLY A 248 12.06 12.66 -12.06
C GLY A 248 10.54 12.76 -12.22
N GLN A 249 9.76 12.45 -11.19
CA GLN A 249 8.30 12.63 -11.19
C GLN A 249 7.83 13.57 -10.07
N ASP A 250 6.87 13.13 -9.25
CA ASP A 250 6.20 13.95 -8.24
C ASP A 250 6.97 13.92 -6.92
N THR A 251 7.01 15.07 -6.24
CA THR A 251 7.61 15.23 -4.92
C THR A 251 6.57 15.69 -3.92
N TYR A 252 6.41 14.93 -2.85
CA TYR A 252 5.45 15.21 -1.80
C TYR A 252 6.15 15.35 -0.45
N VAL A 253 5.89 16.46 0.24
CA VAL A 253 6.48 16.76 1.55
C VAL A 253 5.39 17.14 2.54
N SER A 254 5.20 16.34 3.59
CA SER A 254 4.12 16.60 4.57
C SER A 254 4.48 17.62 5.66
N ALA A 255 5.70 18.16 5.67
CA ALA A 255 6.10 19.32 6.48
C ALA A 255 6.82 20.36 5.61
N ASP A 256 7.91 20.96 6.11
CA ASP A 256 8.67 22.00 5.40
C ASP A 256 9.70 21.43 4.42
N ALA A 257 10.09 22.22 3.43
CA ALA A 257 11.20 21.90 2.53
C ALA A 257 12.26 23.02 2.48
N THR A 258 13.53 22.64 2.38
CA THR A 258 14.65 23.53 2.06
C THR A 258 15.27 23.06 0.75
N ILE A 259 15.16 23.87 -0.31
CA ILE A 259 15.50 23.44 -1.66
C ILE A 259 16.60 24.34 -2.25
N ALA A 260 17.65 23.73 -2.78
CA ALA A 260 18.67 24.43 -3.53
C ALA A 260 18.12 25.06 -4.80
N GLY A 261 18.46 26.33 -5.05
CA GLY A 261 18.06 26.99 -6.27
C GLY A 261 18.56 26.28 -7.52
N GLY A 262 17.69 26.20 -8.54
CA GLY A 262 17.97 25.44 -9.76
C GLY A 262 17.77 23.93 -9.66
N SER A 263 17.36 23.39 -8.49
CA SER A 263 16.93 21.99 -8.38
C SER A 263 15.74 21.74 -9.28
N LYS A 264 15.80 20.65 -10.06
CA LYS A 264 14.79 20.32 -11.07
C LYS A 264 13.89 19.17 -10.62
N TYR A 265 12.59 19.35 -10.79
CA TYR A 265 11.54 18.38 -10.50
C TYR A 265 10.75 18.13 -11.77
N GLY A 266 10.63 16.87 -12.19
CA GLY A 266 10.07 16.54 -13.50
C GLY A 266 8.56 16.78 -13.61
N ARG A 267 7.80 16.62 -12.51
CA ARG A 267 6.36 16.86 -12.45
C ARG A 267 6.01 17.78 -11.29
N ASP A 268 5.16 17.35 -10.35
CA ASP A 268 4.64 18.21 -9.30
C ASP A 268 5.58 18.28 -8.08
N LEU A 269 5.63 19.45 -7.44
CA LEU A 269 6.26 19.66 -6.14
C LEU A 269 5.20 20.19 -5.17
N ILE A 270 4.73 19.32 -4.29
CA ILE A 270 3.64 19.60 -3.35
C ILE A 270 4.18 19.52 -1.91
N VAL A 271 4.15 20.64 -1.21
CA VAL A 271 4.69 20.79 0.15
C VAL A 271 3.58 21.30 1.07
N ALA A 272 3.31 20.59 2.16
CA ALA A 272 2.28 20.99 3.12
C ALA A 272 2.72 22.20 3.96
N GLY A 273 4.01 22.27 4.30
CA GLY A 273 4.60 23.37 5.05
C GLY A 273 5.16 24.49 4.15
N ALA A 274 6.13 25.22 4.71
CA ALA A 274 6.85 26.27 4.01
C ALA A 274 7.98 25.70 3.13
N VAL A 275 8.26 26.39 2.03
CA VAL A 275 9.44 26.12 1.20
C VAL A 275 10.43 27.27 1.36
N SER A 276 11.63 26.93 1.78
CA SER A 276 12.79 27.84 1.86
C SER A 276 13.76 27.53 0.72
N THR A 277 14.25 28.57 0.05
CA THR A 277 15.24 28.43 -1.03
C THR A 277 16.42 29.34 -0.76
N TRP A 278 17.63 28.84 -1.01
CA TRP A 278 18.83 29.67 -1.11
C TRP A 278 19.21 29.81 -2.60
N ALA A 279 19.42 31.04 -3.07
CA ALA A 279 19.44 31.41 -4.50
C ALA A 279 18.04 31.34 -5.16
N GLY A 280 17.99 31.15 -6.49
CA GLY A 280 16.74 31.09 -7.25
C GLY A 280 15.77 29.99 -6.78
N GLY A 281 14.54 30.00 -7.26
CA GLY A 281 13.55 28.96 -6.93
C GLY A 281 13.86 27.58 -7.52
N PRO A 282 13.11 26.53 -7.13
CA PRO A 282 13.13 25.26 -7.84
C PRO A 282 12.56 25.42 -9.26
N ILE A 283 13.00 24.56 -10.17
CA ILE A 283 12.44 24.43 -11.51
C ILE A 283 11.52 23.22 -11.48
N VAL A 284 10.22 23.45 -11.61
CA VAL A 284 9.18 22.42 -11.50
C VAL A 284 8.49 22.28 -12.85
N GLY A 285 8.45 21.07 -13.41
CA GLY A 285 7.82 20.79 -14.70
C GLY A 285 6.28 20.81 -14.65
N GLY A 286 5.70 20.52 -13.49
CA GLY A 286 4.27 20.52 -13.22
C GLY A 286 3.84 21.60 -12.23
N GLN A 287 2.97 21.22 -11.29
CA GLN A 287 2.41 22.12 -10.28
C GLN A 287 3.40 22.35 -9.13
N TYR A 288 3.59 23.62 -8.76
CA TYR A 288 4.29 23.99 -7.53
C TYR A 288 3.28 24.49 -6.50
N LYS A 289 3.06 23.71 -5.43
CA LYS A 289 2.10 24.03 -4.37
C LYS A 289 2.77 23.98 -3.00
N THR A 290 2.55 25.01 -2.20
CA THR A 290 3.04 25.11 -0.82
C THR A 290 1.88 25.43 0.12
N GLY A 291 2.02 25.14 1.41
CA GLY A 291 0.95 25.40 2.38
C GLY A 291 -0.31 24.54 2.17
N VAL A 292 -0.19 23.39 1.49
CA VAL A 292 -1.36 22.50 1.28
C VAL A 292 -1.71 21.76 2.58
N GLY A 293 -3.00 21.46 2.80
CA GLY A 293 -3.39 20.59 3.91
C GLY A 293 -2.74 19.20 3.78
N THR A 294 -2.35 18.58 4.90
CA THR A 294 -1.70 17.26 4.89
C THR A 294 -2.54 16.17 4.22
N GLY A 295 -3.87 16.30 4.23
CA GLY A 295 -4.79 15.40 3.52
C GLY A 295 -4.75 15.50 1.99
N ALA A 296 -4.12 16.52 1.42
CA ALA A 296 -3.90 16.65 -0.03
C ALA A 296 -2.66 15.88 -0.52
N ILE A 297 -1.90 15.26 0.40
CA ILE A 297 -0.69 14.49 0.11
C ILE A 297 -1.00 13.01 0.38
N PRO A 298 -0.60 12.06 -0.49
CA PRO A 298 -0.70 10.63 -0.21
C PRO A 298 -0.06 10.28 1.14
N GLN A 299 -0.83 9.62 2.01
CA GLN A 299 -0.36 9.25 3.34
C GLN A 299 0.15 7.81 3.35
N TYR A 300 1.30 7.63 4.00
CA TYR A 300 1.89 6.34 4.35
C TYR A 300 1.89 6.20 5.87
N VAL A 301 1.70 4.98 6.38
CA VAL A 301 1.75 4.65 7.81
C VAL A 301 2.92 3.69 8.04
N PRO A 302 3.73 3.88 9.10
CA PRO A 302 4.79 2.94 9.44
C PRO A 302 4.23 1.54 9.65
N THR A 303 4.88 0.57 9.04
CA THR A 303 4.50 -0.85 9.07
C THR A 303 5.40 -1.70 9.95
N GLY A 304 6.57 -1.17 10.35
CA GLY A 304 7.63 -1.95 10.98
C GLY A 304 8.34 -2.87 9.99
N LEU A 305 9.54 -3.32 10.36
CA LEU A 305 10.22 -4.37 9.62
C LEU A 305 9.46 -5.68 9.83
N PRO A 306 9.11 -6.44 8.77
CA PRO A 306 8.40 -7.70 8.93
C PRO A 306 9.19 -8.67 9.78
N GLU A 307 8.53 -9.24 10.77
CA GLU A 307 9.17 -10.24 11.63
C GLU A 307 9.46 -11.53 10.86
N VAL A 308 10.72 -11.95 10.89
CA VAL A 308 11.19 -13.23 10.35
C VAL A 308 11.82 -14.04 11.47
N ASN A 309 11.11 -15.03 11.99
CA ASN A 309 11.66 -15.96 12.96
C ASN A 309 12.36 -17.14 12.27
N TYR A 310 13.15 -17.90 13.03
CA TYR A 310 13.69 -19.17 12.55
C TYR A 310 12.58 -20.24 12.51
N LYS A 311 12.00 -20.45 11.33
CA LYS A 311 10.99 -21.49 11.07
C LYS A 311 11.34 -22.30 9.83
N PRO A 312 12.27 -23.26 9.94
CA PRO A 312 12.69 -24.06 8.79
C PRO A 312 11.57 -24.86 8.13
N ALA A 313 10.52 -25.20 8.88
CA ALA A 313 9.34 -25.89 8.38
C ALA A 313 8.60 -25.10 7.27
N ASP A 314 8.72 -23.77 7.25
CA ASP A 314 8.08 -22.92 6.24
C ASP A 314 8.75 -23.07 4.86
N TRP A 315 9.97 -23.59 4.81
CA TRP A 315 10.73 -23.83 3.57
C TRP A 315 10.34 -25.16 2.92
N THR A 316 9.09 -25.29 2.50
CA THR A 316 8.59 -26.48 1.80
C THR A 316 9.39 -26.72 0.51
N GLY A 317 9.85 -27.96 0.30
CA GLY A 317 10.69 -28.32 -0.85
C GLY A 317 12.19 -28.15 -0.63
N PHE A 318 12.61 -27.62 0.52
CA PHE A 318 14.01 -27.58 0.92
C PHE A 318 14.35 -28.77 1.82
N ALA A 319 15.60 -29.22 1.75
CA ALA A 319 16.22 -30.06 2.77
C ALA A 319 16.31 -29.27 4.08
N ASN A 320 15.29 -29.46 4.92
CA ASN A 320 15.06 -28.70 6.15
C ASN A 320 14.75 -29.59 7.35
N SER A 321 14.90 -30.91 7.26
CA SER A 321 14.75 -31.87 8.37
C SER A 321 16.08 -32.22 9.02
N GLY A 322 16.08 -32.63 10.29
CA GLY A 322 17.28 -33.07 11.01
C GLY A 322 18.12 -31.91 11.56
N ASP A 323 19.38 -32.20 11.91
CA ASP A 323 20.32 -31.21 12.45
C ASP A 323 20.98 -30.40 11.32
N ARG A 324 20.45 -29.19 11.11
CA ARG A 324 20.90 -28.25 10.07
C ARG A 324 22.27 -27.64 10.38
N ALA A 325 22.65 -27.56 11.64
CA ALA A 325 23.98 -27.13 12.05
C ALA A 325 25.00 -28.20 11.70
N ALA A 326 24.72 -29.47 12.00
CA ALA A 326 25.56 -30.59 11.58
C ALA A 326 25.67 -30.69 10.05
N ALA A 327 24.57 -30.46 9.32
CA ALA A 327 24.57 -30.44 7.86
C ALA A 327 25.49 -29.35 7.29
N TYR A 328 25.43 -28.12 7.83
CA TYR A 328 26.34 -27.04 7.45
C TYR A 328 27.80 -27.40 7.71
N LYS A 329 28.13 -27.90 8.91
CA LYS A 329 29.50 -28.31 9.26
C LYS A 329 30.01 -29.40 8.32
N SER A 330 29.17 -30.39 8.02
CA SER A 330 29.49 -31.46 7.08
C SER A 330 29.73 -30.93 5.67
N TRP A 331 28.90 -30.01 5.18
CA TRP A 331 29.07 -29.36 3.87
C TRP A 331 30.42 -28.65 3.75
N VAL A 332 30.75 -27.80 4.72
CA VAL A 332 32.01 -27.05 4.74
C VAL A 332 33.22 -27.99 4.85
N ASN A 333 33.17 -28.97 5.75
CA ASN A 333 34.28 -29.92 5.93
C ASN A 333 34.48 -30.80 4.69
N THR A 334 33.40 -31.25 4.04
CA THR A 334 33.48 -32.07 2.82
C THR A 334 34.10 -31.28 1.67
N ALA A 335 33.68 -30.02 1.52
CA ALA A 335 34.29 -29.14 0.52
C ALA A 335 35.77 -28.90 0.81
N ALA A 336 36.13 -28.66 2.08
CA ALA A 336 37.51 -28.48 2.51
C ALA A 336 38.38 -29.71 2.25
N THR A 337 37.91 -30.93 2.52
CA THR A 337 38.68 -32.18 2.32
C THR A 337 38.75 -32.62 0.86
N THR A 338 37.72 -32.33 0.06
CA THR A 338 37.72 -32.67 -1.37
C THR A 338 38.63 -31.73 -2.16
N GLN A 339 38.83 -30.50 -1.69
CA GLN A 339 39.54 -29.44 -2.43
C GLN A 339 40.95 -29.16 -1.88
N ASN A 340 41.19 -29.34 -0.58
CA ASN A 340 42.55 -29.36 -0.05
C ASN A 340 43.09 -30.78 -0.06
N HIS A 341 44.13 -31.02 -0.84
CA HIS A 341 44.99 -32.20 -0.75
C HIS A 341 45.77 -32.29 0.60
N SER A 342 45.33 -31.57 1.65
CA SER A 342 45.96 -31.49 2.97
C SER A 342 44.97 -31.96 4.03
N THR A 343 45.35 -33.03 4.74
CA THR A 343 44.64 -33.63 5.89
C THR A 343 44.54 -32.71 7.11
N ASN A 344 45.00 -31.46 7.02
CA ASN A 344 45.17 -30.55 8.14
C ASN A 344 44.24 -29.33 8.06
N TRP A 345 42.99 -29.50 7.62
CA TRP A 345 41.91 -28.60 8.08
C TRP A 345 41.73 -28.83 9.58
N ASN A 346 42.68 -28.34 10.37
CA ASN A 346 42.64 -28.40 11.80
C ASN A 346 41.99 -27.10 12.27
N ASN A 347 40.68 -26.97 11.99
CA ASN A 347 39.90 -26.01 12.73
C ASN A 347 39.76 -26.57 14.15
N THR A 348 40.66 -26.13 15.04
CA THR A 348 40.70 -26.56 16.44
C THR A 348 39.45 -26.16 17.22
N THR A 349 38.54 -25.38 16.61
CA THR A 349 37.17 -25.17 17.07
C THR A 349 36.20 -25.86 16.10
N ASN A 350 35.49 -26.91 16.53
CA ASN A 350 34.58 -27.75 15.72
C ASN A 350 33.29 -27.02 15.24
N GLU A 351 33.40 -25.74 14.89
CA GLU A 351 32.27 -24.85 14.67
C GLU A 351 32.20 -24.35 13.22
N GLN A 352 33.28 -24.36 12.42
CA GLN A 352 33.21 -23.94 11.01
C GLN A 352 32.58 -22.52 10.80
N CYS A 353 32.73 -21.65 11.81
CA CYS A 353 32.18 -20.29 11.80
C CYS A 353 33.00 -19.28 10.99
N ASP A 354 34.27 -19.59 10.70
CA ASP A 354 35.17 -18.75 9.91
C ASP A 354 35.75 -19.54 8.74
N ILE A 355 35.30 -19.17 7.54
CA ILE A 355 35.61 -19.81 6.27
C ILE A 355 36.48 -18.85 5.47
N ALA A 356 37.76 -19.17 5.34
CA ALA A 356 38.71 -18.40 4.54
C ALA A 356 39.09 -19.18 3.26
N GLY A 357 39.24 -18.48 2.13
CA GLY A 357 39.71 -19.08 0.88
C GLY A 357 41.23 -19.33 0.84
N GLU A 358 41.79 -19.39 -0.38
CA GLU A 358 43.05 -20.09 -0.74
C GLU A 358 44.27 -19.81 0.13
N SER A 359 44.32 -18.67 0.82
CA SER A 359 45.47 -18.40 1.67
C SER A 359 45.61 -19.41 2.81
N TRP A 360 44.55 -19.80 3.55
CA TRP A 360 44.76 -20.55 4.82
C TRP A 360 43.84 -21.73 5.07
N ARG A 361 42.77 -21.96 4.29
CA ARG A 361 41.72 -22.92 4.67
C ARG A 361 41.04 -23.64 3.50
N LEU A 362 40.40 -22.99 2.53
CA LEU A 362 39.73 -23.64 1.38
C LEU A 362 40.50 -23.43 0.08
N ASN A 363 40.91 -24.51 -0.60
CA ASN A 363 41.54 -24.45 -1.92
C ASN A 363 40.51 -24.60 -3.05
N GLY A 364 39.62 -23.63 -3.20
CA GLY A 364 38.61 -23.62 -4.26
C GLY A 364 37.23 -23.15 -3.79
N PRO A 365 36.21 -23.23 -4.69
CA PRO A 365 34.87 -22.77 -4.39
C PRO A 365 34.07 -23.78 -3.55
N LEU A 366 33.36 -23.33 -2.53
CA LEU A 366 32.35 -24.14 -1.85
C LEU A 366 31.23 -24.51 -2.82
N ILE A 367 31.17 -25.79 -3.21
CA ILE A 367 30.11 -26.29 -4.08
C ILE A 367 28.85 -26.49 -3.23
N GLY A 368 27.81 -25.73 -3.54
CA GLY A 368 26.51 -25.79 -2.90
C GLY A 368 25.82 -27.14 -3.11
N PRO A 369 24.78 -27.43 -2.31
CA PRO A 369 24.03 -28.67 -2.37
C PRO A 369 23.32 -28.84 -3.72
N SER A 370 23.03 -30.09 -4.09
CA SER A 370 22.30 -30.44 -5.32
C SER A 370 20.78 -30.33 -5.20
N VAL A 371 20.28 -30.04 -3.99
CA VAL A 371 18.86 -29.83 -3.71
C VAL A 371 18.70 -28.54 -2.90
N PRO A 372 17.55 -27.84 -2.98
CA PRO A 372 17.31 -26.66 -2.17
C PRO A 372 17.54 -26.97 -0.69
N THR A 373 18.33 -26.17 0.03
CA THR A 373 18.78 -26.54 1.38
C THR A 373 18.77 -25.36 2.35
N VAL A 374 18.38 -25.63 3.61
CA VAL A 374 18.42 -24.67 4.72
C VAL A 374 19.56 -25.03 5.67
N TYR A 375 20.52 -24.12 5.83
CA TYR A 375 21.58 -24.21 6.82
C TYR A 375 21.31 -23.32 8.03
N ASP A 376 21.75 -23.79 9.21
CA ASP A 376 21.65 -23.06 10.47
C ASP A 376 23.04 -22.86 11.06
N THR A 377 23.52 -21.61 11.01
CA THR A 377 24.80 -21.17 11.55
C THR A 377 24.64 -20.30 12.78
N ARG A 378 23.45 -20.25 13.40
CA ARG A 378 23.19 -19.49 14.65
C ARG A 378 23.91 -20.05 15.87
N PHE A 379 24.57 -21.20 15.77
CA PHE A 379 25.50 -21.65 16.80
C PHE A 379 26.81 -20.84 16.78
N CYS A 380 27.10 -20.13 15.69
CA CYS A 380 28.19 -19.17 15.59
C CYS A 380 27.80 -17.82 16.21
N SER A 381 28.75 -17.16 16.88
CA SER A 381 28.60 -15.73 17.23
C SER A 381 28.49 -14.88 15.97
N THR A 382 29.36 -15.15 14.99
CA THR A 382 29.38 -14.56 13.66
C THR A 382 29.70 -15.64 12.64
N THR A 383 28.89 -15.75 11.59
CA THR A 383 29.17 -16.58 10.41
C THR A 383 30.01 -15.75 9.45
N LYS A 384 31.26 -16.16 9.23
CA LYS A 384 32.26 -15.35 8.53
C LYS A 384 32.79 -16.05 7.29
N PHE A 385 32.78 -15.33 6.17
CA PHE A 385 33.39 -15.73 4.90
C PHE A 385 34.47 -14.72 4.50
N GLU A 386 35.70 -15.17 4.32
CA GLU A 386 36.83 -14.30 4.02
C GLU A 386 37.80 -14.85 2.96
N GLY A 387 38.76 -14.04 2.53
CA GLY A 387 39.92 -14.51 1.76
C GLY A 387 39.61 -15.13 0.39
N ASN A 388 38.86 -14.44 -0.45
CA ASN A 388 38.42 -14.82 -1.81
C ASN A 388 37.50 -16.06 -1.84
N THR A 389 36.74 -16.30 -0.77
CA THR A 389 35.81 -17.43 -0.74
C THR A 389 34.71 -17.28 -1.79
N THR A 390 34.53 -18.32 -2.60
CA THR A 390 33.47 -18.40 -3.60
C THR A 390 32.52 -19.54 -3.25
N ILE A 391 31.20 -19.29 -3.30
CA ILE A 391 30.16 -20.32 -3.23
C ILE A 391 29.60 -20.54 -4.64
N LYS A 392 29.53 -21.78 -5.11
CA LYS A 392 28.89 -22.16 -6.38
C LYS A 392 27.58 -22.89 -6.10
N LEU A 393 26.44 -22.25 -6.36
CA LEU A 393 25.12 -22.81 -6.11
C LEU A 393 24.66 -23.72 -7.26
N ASN A 394 24.31 -24.96 -6.95
CA ASN A 394 23.61 -25.88 -7.87
C ASN A 394 22.11 -25.99 -7.55
N ALA A 395 21.68 -25.38 -6.45
CA ALA A 395 20.30 -25.27 -6.02
C ALA A 395 20.16 -24.07 -5.08
N ASP A 396 18.90 -23.69 -4.81
CA ASP A 396 18.52 -22.65 -3.86
C ASP A 396 19.10 -22.89 -2.46
N MET A 397 19.60 -21.85 -1.79
CA MET A 397 20.25 -21.98 -0.48
C MET A 397 19.84 -20.88 0.50
N VAL A 398 19.49 -21.29 1.72
CA VAL A 398 19.19 -20.39 2.84
C VAL A 398 20.22 -20.58 3.94
N ILE A 399 20.78 -19.49 4.47
CA ILE A 399 21.64 -19.49 5.65
C ILE A 399 20.97 -18.65 6.74
N TYR A 400 20.63 -19.29 7.85
CA TYR A 400 20.23 -18.60 9.07
C TYR A 400 21.45 -18.36 9.96
N ALA A 401 21.73 -17.11 10.33
CA ALA A 401 22.88 -16.73 11.16
C ALA A 401 22.45 -15.83 12.33
N ASN A 402 23.25 -15.77 13.41
CA ASN A 402 23.07 -14.72 14.42
C ASN A 402 23.65 -13.39 13.92
N GLU A 403 24.79 -13.46 13.24
CA GLU A 403 25.47 -12.34 12.61
C GLU A 403 26.19 -12.89 11.38
N PHE A 404 26.24 -12.12 10.29
CA PHE A 404 26.89 -12.53 9.06
C PHE A 404 27.93 -11.50 8.65
N TYR A 405 29.15 -11.96 8.35
CA TYR A 405 30.23 -11.11 7.89
C TYR A 405 30.92 -11.72 6.67
N ALA A 406 31.07 -10.94 5.61
CA ALA A 406 31.82 -11.34 4.43
C ALA A 406 32.83 -10.27 4.02
N THR A 407 34.06 -10.69 3.74
CA THR A 407 35.16 -9.79 3.36
C THR A 407 36.15 -10.49 2.41
N GLY A 408 37.10 -9.73 1.85
CA GLY A 408 38.16 -10.26 1.01
C GLY A 408 37.65 -10.85 -0.30
N ASN A 409 36.72 -10.19 -1.00
CA ASN A 409 36.16 -10.67 -2.26
C ASN A 409 35.31 -11.95 -2.17
N PHE A 410 34.35 -11.97 -1.25
CA PHE A 410 33.34 -13.03 -1.18
C PHE A 410 32.45 -13.03 -2.42
N GLN A 411 32.23 -14.22 -3.02
CA GLN A 411 31.42 -14.39 -4.21
C GLN A 411 30.41 -15.52 -4.11
N VAL A 412 29.24 -15.31 -4.72
CA VAL A 412 28.22 -16.36 -4.92
C VAL A 412 27.91 -16.43 -6.41
N LEU A 413 28.14 -17.60 -6.99
CA LEU A 413 28.02 -17.88 -8.42
C LEU A 413 27.04 -19.04 -8.64
N SER A 414 26.49 -19.14 -9.84
CA SER A 414 25.82 -20.37 -10.28
C SER A 414 26.87 -21.42 -10.65
N GLY A 415 26.73 -22.62 -10.09
CA GLY A 415 27.61 -23.77 -10.35
C GLY A 415 27.24 -24.55 -11.60
N ASP A 416 25.96 -24.51 -12.00
CA ASP A 416 25.39 -25.21 -13.15
C ASP A 416 24.94 -24.25 -14.28
N GLY A 417 25.12 -22.93 -14.08
CA GLY A 417 24.70 -21.89 -15.02
C GLY A 417 23.20 -21.53 -14.96
N GLN A 418 22.42 -22.17 -14.10
CA GLN A 418 20.99 -21.88 -13.93
C GLN A 418 20.74 -20.76 -12.91
N PRO A 419 19.58 -20.07 -12.99
CA PRO A 419 19.16 -19.13 -11.95
C PRO A 419 18.89 -19.84 -10.63
N HIS A 420 19.50 -19.33 -9.54
CA HIS A 420 19.26 -19.81 -8.18
C HIS A 420 19.03 -18.65 -7.24
N LYS A 421 18.40 -18.95 -6.11
CA LYS A 421 18.10 -18.00 -5.04
C LYS A 421 18.98 -18.27 -3.83
N PHE A 422 19.45 -17.19 -3.23
CA PHE A 422 20.32 -17.23 -2.06
C PHE A 422 19.81 -16.28 -0.98
N TRP A 423 19.51 -16.82 0.20
CA TRP A 423 19.04 -16.04 1.34
C TRP A 423 20.07 -16.06 2.47
N ILE A 424 20.37 -14.88 3.00
CA ILE A 424 21.05 -14.71 4.29
C ILE A 424 20.05 -14.04 5.23
N ILE A 425 19.66 -14.77 6.27
CA ILE A 425 18.63 -14.35 7.22
C ILE A 425 19.23 -14.34 8.61
N VAL A 426 19.28 -13.18 9.23
CA VAL A 426 19.42 -13.05 10.68
C VAL A 426 18.01 -12.94 11.27
N PRO A 427 17.47 -14.01 11.88
CA PRO A 427 16.10 -14.01 12.33
C PRO A 427 15.92 -13.17 13.59
N ASP A 428 14.69 -12.72 13.83
CA ASP A 428 14.30 -12.22 15.14
C ASP A 428 14.36 -13.38 16.15
N PRO A 429 15.12 -13.26 17.26
CA PRO A 429 15.18 -14.28 18.29
C PRO A 429 13.92 -14.33 19.17
N ASP A 430 12.93 -13.46 18.98
CA ASP A 430 11.69 -13.49 19.75
C ASP A 430 10.96 -14.84 19.61
N THR A 431 10.54 -15.35 20.77
CA THR A 431 9.75 -16.57 20.91
C THR A 431 8.25 -16.29 20.94
N THR A 432 7.86 -15.02 21.08
CA THR A 432 6.47 -14.53 21.04
C THR A 432 6.30 -13.51 19.91
N PRO A 433 6.12 -13.97 18.65
CA PRO A 433 6.04 -13.08 17.51
C PRO A 433 4.96 -12.00 17.66
N ASN A 434 5.34 -10.74 17.49
CA ASN A 434 4.44 -9.57 17.56
C ASN A 434 4.20 -8.95 16.18
N GLY A 435 4.80 -9.51 15.13
CA GLY A 435 4.69 -9.06 13.73
C GLY A 435 5.70 -7.98 13.34
N VAL A 436 6.51 -7.47 14.27
CA VAL A 436 7.53 -6.44 14.04
C VAL A 436 8.90 -6.94 14.51
N ALA A 437 9.87 -6.93 13.62
CA ALA A 437 11.19 -7.43 13.93
C ALA A 437 11.98 -6.50 14.87
N GLU A 438 12.67 -7.07 15.86
CA GLU A 438 13.43 -6.35 16.88
C GLU A 438 14.91 -6.76 16.91
N CYS A 439 15.81 -5.78 16.93
CA CYS A 439 17.24 -6.03 17.11
C CYS A 439 17.56 -6.30 18.59
N LYS A 440 17.29 -7.52 19.06
CA LYS A 440 17.47 -7.92 20.47
C LYS A 440 18.18 -9.26 20.63
N THR A 441 18.40 -9.65 21.89
CA THR A 441 18.93 -10.96 22.28
C THR A 441 17.93 -11.61 23.24
N VAL A 442 17.55 -12.86 22.97
CA VAL A 442 16.62 -13.65 23.79
C VAL A 442 17.26 -15.01 24.09
N GLY A 443 17.64 -15.22 25.35
CA GLY A 443 18.39 -16.41 25.76
C GLY A 443 19.75 -16.48 25.05
N SER A 444 20.03 -17.60 24.38
CA SER A 444 21.24 -17.81 23.58
C SER A 444 21.13 -17.31 22.13
N ASN A 445 19.94 -16.87 21.69
CA ASN A 445 19.73 -16.41 20.32
C ASN A 445 19.88 -14.88 20.25
N LYS A 446 20.64 -14.41 19.27
CA LYS A 446 20.94 -12.99 19.08
C LYS A 446 20.62 -12.61 17.64
N ALA A 447 19.87 -11.53 17.47
CA ALA A 447 19.85 -10.79 16.23
C ALA A 447 21.08 -9.87 16.15
N GLY A 448 21.89 -10.04 15.11
CA GLY A 448 23.09 -9.28 14.83
C GLY A 448 23.11 -8.69 13.41
N ASN A 449 24.24 -8.10 13.05
CA ASN A 449 24.38 -7.38 11.78
C ASN A 449 24.63 -8.33 10.60
N ILE A 450 24.36 -7.83 9.40
CA ILE A 450 24.87 -8.39 8.15
C ILE A 450 25.85 -7.37 7.57
N LYS A 451 27.10 -7.77 7.34
CA LYS A 451 28.12 -6.87 6.80
C LYS A 451 28.90 -7.49 5.64
N PHE A 452 29.04 -6.75 4.55
CA PHE A 452 29.84 -7.11 3.37
C PHE A 452 30.93 -6.06 3.13
N ASP A 453 32.19 -6.33 3.46
CA ASP A 453 33.27 -5.32 3.41
C ASP A 453 34.08 -5.28 2.12
N SER A 454 33.98 -6.29 1.24
CA SER A 454 34.58 -6.29 -0.10
C SER A 454 34.20 -7.53 -0.92
N GLY A 455 33.88 -7.38 -2.22
CA GLY A 455 33.72 -8.49 -3.17
C GLY A 455 32.55 -8.49 -4.15
N ALA A 456 32.47 -9.47 -5.05
CA ALA A 456 31.25 -9.62 -5.88
C ALA A 456 30.15 -10.38 -5.15
N LEU A 457 29.20 -9.67 -4.53
CA LEU A 457 28.03 -10.33 -3.96
C LEU A 457 27.12 -10.83 -5.10
N ALA A 458 26.76 -12.12 -5.09
CA ALA A 458 25.74 -12.76 -5.94
C ALA A 458 25.71 -12.28 -7.41
N ILE A 459 26.54 -12.90 -8.24
CA ILE A 459 26.62 -12.59 -9.68
C ILE A 459 25.45 -13.25 -10.41
N ALA A 460 24.89 -12.57 -11.42
CA ALA A 460 23.86 -13.14 -12.28
C ALA A 460 24.25 -14.54 -12.78
N PRO A 461 23.33 -15.51 -12.80
CA PRO A 461 21.87 -15.38 -12.61
C PRO A 461 21.38 -15.59 -11.15
N ILE A 462 22.23 -15.36 -10.13
CA ILE A 462 21.84 -15.53 -8.72
C ILE A 462 20.99 -14.35 -8.22
N THR A 463 19.87 -14.65 -7.56
CA THR A 463 19.04 -13.67 -6.84
C THR A 463 19.31 -13.76 -5.34
N PHE A 464 19.67 -12.64 -4.73
CA PHE A 464 20.05 -12.52 -3.33
C PHE A 464 18.95 -11.88 -2.47
N PHE A 465 18.77 -12.39 -1.26
CA PHE A 465 17.98 -11.74 -0.22
C PHE A 465 18.79 -11.62 1.06
N GLY A 466 18.97 -10.38 1.54
CA GLY A 466 19.59 -10.11 2.84
C GLY A 466 18.55 -9.59 3.82
N TYR A 467 18.42 -10.23 4.98
CA TYR A 467 17.50 -9.81 6.03
C TYR A 467 18.17 -9.78 7.40
N THR A 468 18.04 -8.66 8.11
CA THR A 468 18.37 -8.57 9.54
C THR A 468 17.50 -7.52 10.24
N PRO A 469 17.03 -7.76 11.48
CA PRO A 469 16.40 -6.71 12.28
C PRO A 469 17.37 -5.62 12.76
N CYS A 470 18.68 -5.86 12.64
CA CYS A 470 19.75 -4.92 13.03
C CYS A 470 20.27 -4.15 11.81
N THR A 471 21.59 -3.92 11.73
CA THR A 471 22.19 -3.17 10.63
C THR A 471 22.61 -4.11 9.49
N LEU A 472 22.17 -3.78 8.28
CA LEU A 472 22.69 -4.33 7.03
C LEU A 472 23.64 -3.33 6.41
N GLU A 473 24.93 -3.67 6.33
CA GLU A 473 25.96 -2.82 5.76
C GLU A 473 26.62 -3.50 4.56
N THR A 474 26.71 -2.78 3.44
CA THR A 474 27.50 -3.18 2.28
C THR A 474 28.55 -2.13 2.03
N ASN A 475 29.80 -2.52 1.88
CA ASN A 475 30.94 -1.65 1.62
C ASN A 475 31.70 -2.21 0.43
N ASN A 476 31.09 -2.12 -0.74
CA ASN A 476 31.44 -2.99 -1.86
C ASN A 476 31.32 -2.30 -3.22
N THR A 477 32.02 -2.82 -4.23
CA THR A 477 32.11 -2.22 -5.56
C THR A 477 31.53 -3.10 -6.67
N THR A 478 30.37 -3.72 -6.43
CA THR A 478 29.86 -4.79 -7.32
C THR A 478 28.38 -4.70 -7.62
N THR A 479 27.95 -5.49 -8.60
CA THR A 479 26.55 -5.57 -9.02
C THR A 479 25.92 -6.84 -8.48
N PHE A 480 24.77 -6.73 -7.81
CA PHE A 480 23.98 -7.90 -7.36
C PHE A 480 22.51 -7.74 -7.72
N TYR A 481 21.78 -8.85 -7.72
CA TYR A 481 20.35 -8.92 -8.04
C TYR A 481 19.58 -9.32 -6.79
N GLY A 482 18.49 -8.63 -6.42
CA GLY A 482 17.72 -9.04 -5.25
C GLY A 482 17.04 -7.94 -4.44
N GLN A 483 16.91 -8.19 -3.13
CA GLN A 483 16.33 -7.27 -2.15
C GLN A 483 17.12 -7.25 -0.83
N LEU A 484 17.05 -6.12 -0.12
CA LEU A 484 17.70 -5.92 1.18
C LEU A 484 16.68 -5.41 2.21
N TYR A 485 16.60 -6.09 3.35
CA TYR A 485 15.70 -5.75 4.45
C TYR A 485 16.51 -5.61 5.74
N GLY A 486 16.52 -4.41 6.32
CA GLY A 486 17.34 -4.08 7.48
C GLY A 486 16.59 -3.24 8.51
N GLY A 487 16.97 -3.36 9.77
CA GLY A 487 16.66 -2.34 10.77
C GLY A 487 17.27 -1.00 10.38
N SER A 488 18.56 -1.00 10.02
CA SER A 488 19.23 0.12 9.33
C SER A 488 19.92 -0.42 8.09
N VAL A 489 19.91 0.32 6.98
CA VAL A 489 20.60 -0.09 5.74
C VAL A 489 21.67 0.94 5.38
N ILE A 490 22.93 0.49 5.37
CA ILE A 490 24.09 1.33 5.08
C ILE A 490 24.76 0.82 3.80
N LEU A 491 24.67 1.62 2.74
CA LEU A 491 25.24 1.28 1.43
C LEU A 491 26.46 2.17 1.17
N ARG A 492 27.64 1.59 1.19
CA ARG A 492 28.93 2.23 0.93
C ARG A 492 29.57 1.67 -0.34
N ASN A 493 30.27 2.56 -1.04
CA ASN A 493 31.02 2.31 -2.27
C ASN A 493 30.16 2.06 -3.51
N ALA A 494 30.87 2.00 -4.64
CA ALA A 494 30.32 2.03 -5.97
C ALA A 494 29.61 0.72 -6.34
N MET A 495 28.35 0.55 -5.94
CA MET A 495 27.61 -0.69 -6.15
C MET A 495 26.35 -0.45 -6.99
N THR A 496 25.95 -1.49 -7.73
CA THR A 496 24.70 -1.51 -8.50
C THR A 496 23.80 -2.62 -7.97
N MET A 497 22.60 -2.28 -7.53
CA MET A 497 21.59 -3.25 -7.16
C MET A 497 20.55 -3.31 -8.26
N ARG A 498 20.26 -4.53 -8.73
CA ARG A 498 19.17 -4.80 -9.67
C ARG A 498 18.05 -5.49 -8.95
N TYR A 499 16.91 -4.82 -8.81
CA TYR A 499 15.78 -5.39 -8.11
C TYR A 499 15.24 -6.62 -8.82
N VAL A 500 15.10 -7.69 -8.03
CA VAL A 500 14.38 -8.92 -8.37
C VAL A 500 13.57 -9.29 -7.12
N PRO A 501 12.23 -9.35 -7.19
CA PRO A 501 11.42 -9.72 -6.06
C PRO A 501 11.68 -11.18 -5.64
N ILE A 502 11.90 -11.39 -4.36
CA ILE A 502 12.17 -12.68 -3.72
C ILE A 502 11.50 -12.69 -2.35
N GLY A 503 10.64 -13.69 -2.13
CA GLY A 503 9.91 -13.86 -0.87
C GLY A 503 10.70 -14.63 0.19
N ILE A 504 10.25 -14.54 1.43
CA ILE A 504 10.51 -15.53 2.48
C ILE A 504 9.19 -16.27 2.73
N PRO A 505 9.17 -17.62 2.69
CA PRO A 505 7.97 -18.38 3.03
C PRO A 505 7.41 -18.01 4.41
N GLY A 506 6.09 -17.86 4.51
CA GLY A 506 5.42 -17.53 5.77
C GLY A 506 5.49 -16.06 6.19
N VAL A 507 6.16 -15.19 5.41
CA VAL A 507 6.34 -13.76 5.74
C VAL A 507 5.62 -12.90 4.72
N SER A 508 4.84 -11.93 5.20
CA SER A 508 4.20 -10.90 4.36
C SER A 508 5.04 -9.63 4.37
N PHE A 509 5.55 -9.22 3.21
CA PHE A 509 6.26 -7.94 3.08
C PHE A 509 5.30 -6.77 2.89
N PRO A 510 5.63 -5.59 3.43
CA PRO A 510 4.80 -4.41 3.35
C PRO A 510 4.72 -3.93 1.91
N ASN A 511 3.54 -3.45 1.56
CA ASN A 511 3.27 -2.81 0.30
C ASN A 511 3.88 -1.39 0.31
N THR A 512 4.47 -0.98 -0.81
CA THR A 512 5.02 0.36 -1.02
C THR A 512 3.99 1.36 -1.54
N ASN A 513 2.72 0.97 -1.67
CA ASN A 513 1.64 1.88 -2.05
C ASN A 513 1.09 2.69 -0.86
N PRO A 514 0.58 3.91 -1.11
CA PRO A 514 0.05 4.78 -0.06
C PRO A 514 -1.19 4.19 0.62
N THR A 515 -1.16 4.18 1.96
CA THR A 515 -2.23 3.65 2.84
C THR A 515 -3.58 4.34 2.69
N ALA A 516 -3.60 5.59 2.24
CA ALA A 516 -4.84 6.35 2.00
C ALA A 516 -5.29 6.33 0.53
N SER A 517 -4.59 5.61 -0.35
CA SER A 517 -4.83 5.65 -1.80
C SER A 517 -4.74 4.28 -2.51
N SER A 518 -4.48 3.18 -1.80
CA SER A 518 -4.59 1.86 -2.43
C SER A 518 -6.06 1.47 -2.55
N GLY A 519 -6.63 1.83 -3.69
CA GLY A 519 -7.90 1.30 -4.16
C GLY A 519 -8.06 -0.20 -4.04
N TYR A 520 -9.31 -0.62 -3.96
CA TYR A 520 -9.68 -2.03 -4.06
C TYR A 520 -10.34 -2.28 -5.41
N ARG A 521 -10.10 -3.45 -5.99
CA ARG A 521 -11.07 -4.04 -6.90
C ARG A 521 -12.30 -4.40 -6.09
N VAL A 522 -13.41 -3.75 -6.41
CA VAL A 522 -14.69 -3.89 -5.71
C VAL A 522 -15.55 -4.90 -6.47
N ASP A 523 -15.71 -6.09 -5.90
CA ASP A 523 -16.60 -7.12 -6.45
C ASP A 523 -17.93 -7.11 -5.69
N VAL A 524 -19.02 -6.72 -6.35
CA VAL A 524 -20.35 -6.65 -5.72
C VAL A 524 -20.89 -8.05 -5.48
N VAL A 525 -21.13 -8.40 -4.21
CA VAL A 525 -21.73 -9.67 -3.80
C VAL A 525 -23.25 -9.57 -3.87
N TYR A 526 -23.82 -8.51 -3.29
CA TYR A 526 -25.24 -8.21 -3.40
C TYR A 526 -25.52 -6.72 -3.26
N LYS A 527 -26.67 -6.28 -3.80
CA LYS A 527 -27.28 -4.97 -3.60
C LYS A 527 -28.77 -5.20 -3.30
N ARG A 528 -29.29 -4.62 -2.21
CA ARG A 528 -30.69 -4.81 -1.77
C ARG A 528 -31.25 -3.59 -1.05
N GLU A 529 -32.58 -3.42 -1.10
CA GLU A 529 -33.29 -2.48 -0.22
C GLU A 529 -33.50 -3.12 1.17
N ILE A 530 -33.34 -2.33 2.23
CA ILE A 530 -33.60 -2.77 3.62
C ILE A 530 -34.56 -1.81 4.32
N LYS A 531 -35.43 -2.38 5.17
CA LYS A 531 -36.46 -1.62 5.89
C LYS A 531 -35.90 -0.85 7.07
N ASN A 532 -34.92 -1.41 7.78
CA ASN A 532 -34.19 -0.78 8.89
C ASN A 532 -32.69 -1.11 8.75
N PRO A 533 -31.80 -0.10 8.72
CA PRO A 533 -30.35 -0.28 8.76
C PRO A 533 -29.84 -0.80 10.10
#